data_AF-E0VUV9-F1
#
_entry.id   AF-E0VUV9-F1
#
_cell.length_a   1.000
_cell.length_b   1.000
_cell.length_c   1.000
_cell.angle_alpha   90.00
_cell.angle_beta   90.00
_cell.angle_gamma   90.00
#
_symmetry.space_group_name_H-M   'P 1'
#
loop_
_entity.id
_entity.type
_entity.pdbx_description
1 polymer ?
#
loop_
_entity_poly.entity_id
_entity_poly.type
_entity_poly.pdbx_seq_one_letter_code
_entity_poly.pdbx_strand_id
1 'polypeptide(L)'
;MYVNYQPWVIKTYGDLSRTKTITLKKRERILKILRGEEQLSAENSKFRFWVRNKGFRMEVPHGYVTKPADNIIGRNGLENGNTDLYVPTGHKPTLKEEDGGMNEVGGRG
;
A
#
# COMPACT_ATOMS: atom_id res chain seq x y z
N MET A 1 -25.61 -15.45 -16.68
CA MET A 1 -24.93 -15.30 -15.37
C MET A 1 -24.15 -13.99 -15.27
N TYR A 2 -23.25 -13.70 -16.22
CA TYR A 2 -22.42 -12.48 -16.22
C TYR A 2 -23.22 -11.16 -16.25
N VAL A 3 -24.32 -11.11 -17.01
CA VAL A 3 -25.21 -9.93 -17.15
C VAL A 3 -25.82 -9.42 -15.84
N ASN A 4 -25.98 -10.27 -14.83
CA ASN A 4 -26.49 -9.88 -13.51
C ASN A 4 -25.36 -9.73 -12.48
N TYR A 5 -24.31 -10.52 -12.62
CA TYR A 5 -23.17 -10.50 -11.69
C TYR A 5 -22.31 -9.24 -11.86
N GLN A 6 -21.97 -8.86 -13.09
CA GLN A 6 -21.10 -7.71 -13.33
C GLN A 6 -21.68 -6.39 -12.79
N PRO A 7 -22.96 -6.02 -13.02
CA PRO A 7 -23.53 -4.80 -12.45
C PRO A 7 -23.52 -4.80 -10.92
N TRP A 8 -23.82 -5.96 -10.31
CA TRP A 8 -23.76 -6.11 -8.85
C TRP A 8 -22.34 -5.93 -8.31
N VAL A 9 -21.32 -6.49 -8.98
CA VAL A 9 -19.91 -6.30 -8.62
C VAL A 9 -19.51 -4.84 -8.71
N ILE A 10 -19.84 -4.15 -9.81
CA ILE A 10 -19.51 -2.72 -9.99
C ILE A 10 -20.17 -1.88 -8.90
N LYS A 11 -21.44 -2.16 -8.58
CA LYS A 11 -22.16 -1.47 -7.49
C LYS A 11 -21.52 -1.73 -6.11
N THR A 12 -21.02 -2.94 -5.88
CA THR A 12 -20.53 -3.38 -4.56
C THR A 12 -19.05 -3.06 -4.34
N TYR A 13 -18.24 -3.04 -5.40
CA TYR A 13 -16.78 -2.93 -5.30
C TYR A 13 -16.18 -1.83 -6.19
N GLY A 14 -16.97 -1.16 -7.02
CA GLY A 14 -16.51 -0.05 -7.87
C GLY A 14 -16.20 1.23 -7.09
N ASP A 15 -15.72 2.25 -7.79
CA ASP A 15 -15.20 3.49 -7.19
C ASP A 15 -16.21 4.26 -6.32
N LEU A 16 -17.51 4.14 -6.63
CA LEU A 16 -18.59 4.80 -5.89
C LEU A 16 -19.09 3.98 -4.69
N SER A 17 -18.55 2.77 -4.50
CA SER A 17 -18.97 1.89 -3.42
C SER A 17 -18.47 2.37 -2.05
N ARG A 18 -19.25 2.06 -1.00
CA ARG A 18 -18.92 2.34 0.40
C ARG A 18 -17.98 1.29 1.02
N THR A 19 -17.67 0.23 0.29
CA THR A 19 -16.83 -0.88 0.77
C THR A 19 -15.35 -0.48 0.82
N LYS A 20 -14.55 -1.13 1.68
CA LYS A 20 -13.10 -0.89 1.80
C LYS A 20 -12.30 -1.59 0.69
N THR A 21 -12.73 -1.45 -0.56
CA THR A 21 -12.04 -1.99 -1.73
C THR A 21 -10.98 -1.01 -2.22
N ILE A 22 -9.81 -1.52 -2.60
CA ILE A 22 -8.84 -0.75 -3.37
C ILE A 22 -9.23 -0.88 -4.83
N THR A 23 -9.81 0.20 -5.36
CA THR A 23 -10.18 0.32 -6.77
C THR A 23 -9.05 0.95 -7.57
N LEU A 24 -9.22 1.05 -8.90
CA LEU A 24 -8.20 1.65 -9.77
C LEU A 24 -7.92 3.13 -9.41
N LYS A 25 -8.96 3.96 -9.21
CA LYS A 25 -8.76 5.36 -8.79
C LYS A 25 -8.09 5.47 -7.43
N LYS A 26 -8.43 4.56 -6.50
CA LYS A 26 -7.78 4.54 -5.19
C LYS A 26 -6.31 4.14 -5.32
N ARG A 27 -5.97 3.15 -6.17
CA ARG A 27 -4.59 2.77 -6.50
C ARG A 27 -3.81 3.96 -7.05
N GLU A 28 -4.32 4.68 -8.04
CA GLU A 28 -3.67 5.86 -8.62
C GLU A 28 -3.37 6.93 -7.55
N ARG A 29 -4.32 7.14 -6.64
CA ARG A 29 -4.14 8.09 -5.54
C ARG A 29 -3.09 7.64 -4.52
N ILE A 30 -3.01 6.34 -4.23
CA ILE A 30 -1.95 5.77 -3.41
C ILE A 30 -0.59 6.04 -4.07
N LEU A 31 -0.47 5.81 -5.39
CA LEU A 31 0.75 6.07 -6.14
C LEU A 31 1.17 7.54 -6.07
N LYS A 32 0.25 8.49 -6.24
CA LYS A 32 0.53 9.93 -6.09
C LYS A 32 1.09 10.27 -4.71
N ILE A 33 0.57 9.65 -3.65
CA ILE A 33 1.09 9.84 -2.29
C ILE A 33 2.50 9.27 -2.14
N LEU A 34 2.76 8.09 -2.71
CA LEU A 34 4.08 7.46 -2.65
C LEU A 34 5.13 8.22 -3.49
N ARG A 35 4.71 8.88 -4.57
CA ARG A 35 5.56 9.77 -5.39
C ARG A 35 5.76 11.16 -4.79
N GLY A 36 4.99 11.52 -3.76
CA GLY A 36 5.02 12.87 -3.16
C GLY A 36 4.27 13.93 -3.97
N GLU A 37 3.45 13.53 -4.94
CA GLU A 37 2.67 14.41 -5.82
C GLU A 37 1.30 14.81 -5.21
N GLU A 38 0.87 14.16 -4.12
CA GLU A 38 -0.41 14.47 -3.46
C GLU A 38 -0.30 15.72 -2.57
N GLN A 39 -1.25 16.65 -2.73
CA GLN A 39 -1.32 17.86 -1.93
C GLN A 39 -1.38 17.58 -0.42
N LEU A 40 -0.55 18.33 0.32
CA LEU A 40 -0.47 18.29 1.79
C LEU A 40 -1.66 19.04 2.42
N SER A 41 -2.88 18.55 2.21
CA SER A 41 -4.10 19.10 2.83
C SER A 41 -4.52 18.29 4.05
N ALA A 42 -5.09 18.98 5.06
CA ALA A 42 -5.67 18.37 6.26
C ALA A 42 -6.79 17.37 5.92
N GLU A 43 -7.53 17.62 4.84
CA GLU A 43 -8.59 16.73 4.32
C GLU A 43 -8.06 15.34 3.95
N ASN A 44 -6.78 15.24 3.59
CA ASN A 44 -6.13 14.02 3.14
C ASN A 44 -5.32 13.31 4.23
N SER A 45 -5.20 13.87 5.44
CA SER A 45 -4.30 13.38 6.49
C SER A 45 -4.60 11.94 6.93
N LYS A 46 -5.88 11.58 7.10
CA LYS A 46 -6.28 10.20 7.46
C LYS A 46 -5.89 9.21 6.37
N PHE A 47 -6.10 9.60 5.11
CA PHE A 47 -5.77 8.75 3.98
C PHE A 47 -4.26 8.57 3.86
N ARG A 48 -3.48 9.65 3.94
CA ARG A 48 -2.01 9.61 3.92
C ARG A 48 -1.43 8.80 5.08
N PHE A 49 -1.98 8.95 6.28
CA PHE A 49 -1.59 8.14 7.44
C PHE A 49 -1.85 6.65 7.18
N TRP A 50 -3.04 6.30 6.67
CA TRP A 50 -3.36 4.93 6.31
C TRP A 50 -2.41 4.36 5.24
N VAL A 51 -2.11 5.13 4.18
CA VAL A 51 -1.16 4.73 3.12
C VAL A 51 0.22 4.42 3.71
N ARG A 52 0.75 5.33 4.53
CA ARG A 52 2.06 5.15 5.19
C ARG A 52 2.07 3.94 6.12
N ASN A 53 1.02 3.78 6.92
CA ASN A 53 0.90 2.68 7.89
C ASN A 53 0.72 1.31 7.22
N LYS A 54 0.12 1.26 6.02
CA LYS A 54 -0.01 0.02 5.25
C LYS A 54 1.29 -0.43 4.61
N GLY A 55 2.27 0.45 4.46
CA GLY A 55 3.58 0.10 3.93
C GLY A 55 3.55 -0.27 2.44
N PHE A 56 2.66 0.37 1.67
CA PHE A 56 2.62 0.18 0.21
C PHE A 56 3.96 0.52 -0.44
N ARG A 57 4.33 -0.26 -1.47
CA ARG A 57 5.57 -0.10 -2.26
C ARG A 57 5.24 -0.12 -3.74
N MET A 58 5.96 0.68 -4.52
CA MET A 58 5.87 0.67 -5.99
C MET A 58 6.89 -0.28 -6.62
N GLU A 59 7.84 -0.75 -5.83
CA GLU A 59 8.89 -1.65 -6.27
C GLU A 59 8.49 -3.09 -6.03
N VAL A 60 8.81 -3.93 -7.01
CA VAL A 60 8.70 -5.38 -6.89
C VAL A 60 9.61 -5.82 -5.73
N PRO A 61 9.07 -6.45 -4.68
CA PRO A 61 9.88 -6.96 -3.58
C PRO A 61 10.95 -7.93 -4.10
N HIS A 62 12.14 -7.90 -3.50
CA HIS A 62 13.19 -8.85 -3.84
C HIS A 62 12.69 -10.30 -3.66
N GLY A 63 12.86 -11.12 -4.70
CA GLY A 63 12.37 -12.51 -4.72
C GLY A 63 10.87 -12.67 -4.99
N TYR A 64 10.16 -11.61 -5.43
CA TYR A 64 8.76 -11.75 -5.85
C TYR A 64 8.64 -12.61 -7.11
N VAL A 65 7.81 -13.66 -7.03
CA VAL A 65 7.46 -14.51 -8.16
C VAL A 65 6.14 -14.00 -8.76
N THR A 66 6.16 -13.65 -10.05
CA THR A 66 4.97 -13.21 -10.77
C THR A 66 3.93 -14.32 -10.82
N LYS A 67 2.68 -13.95 -10.52
CA LYS A 67 1.53 -14.86 -10.49
C LYS A 67 0.63 -14.58 -11.69
N PRO A 68 -0.15 -15.56 -12.17
CA PRO A 68 -1.11 -15.34 -13.25
C PRO A 68 -2.08 -14.17 -13.00
N ALA A 69 -2.39 -13.89 -11.73
CA ALA A 69 -3.26 -12.78 -11.34
C ALA A 69 -2.66 -11.39 -11.62
N ASP A 70 -1.34 -11.26 -11.65
CA ASP A 70 -0.64 -9.99 -11.94
C ASP A 70 -0.93 -9.55 -13.38
N ASN A 71 -1.15 -10.51 -14.29
CA ASN A 71 -1.48 -10.26 -15.70
C ASN A 71 -2.94 -9.82 -15.93
N ILE A 72 -3.82 -9.92 -14.92
CA ILE A 72 -5.25 -9.58 -15.08
C ILE A 72 -5.46 -8.08 -15.25
N ILE A 73 -4.57 -7.25 -14.68
CA ILE A 73 -4.68 -5.78 -14.74
C ILE A 73 -4.33 -5.27 -16.15
N GLY A 74 -3.54 -6.03 -16.93
CA GLY A 74 -2.97 -5.62 -18.21
C GLY A 74 -3.93 -5.48 -19.40
N ARG A 75 -5.22 -5.84 -19.27
CA ARG A 75 -6.17 -5.73 -20.40
C ARG A 75 -7.01 -4.45 -20.40
N ASN A 76 -7.22 -3.81 -19.26
CA ASN A 76 -8.07 -2.62 -19.12
C ASN A 76 -7.44 -1.48 -18.28
N GLY A 77 -6.18 -1.58 -17.86
CA GLY A 77 -5.58 -0.67 -16.90
C GLY A 77 -4.19 -0.18 -17.30
N LEU A 78 -4.16 1.08 -17.76
CA LEU A 78 -2.99 1.99 -17.86
C LEU A 78 -1.96 1.63 -18.94
N GLU A 79 -2.07 2.29 -20.10
CA GLU A 79 -1.08 2.28 -21.19
C GLU A 79 0.30 2.88 -20.83
N ASN A 80 0.56 3.31 -19.59
CA ASN A 80 1.82 3.97 -19.26
C ASN A 80 2.40 3.42 -17.95
N GLY A 81 3.28 2.43 -18.09
CA GLY A 81 4.22 2.03 -17.04
C GLY A 81 3.62 1.14 -15.96
N ASN A 82 4.14 -0.08 -15.90
CA ASN A 82 3.88 -1.09 -14.87
C ASN A 82 4.23 -0.57 -13.46
N THR A 83 3.34 0.21 -12.83
CA THR A 83 3.51 0.67 -11.45
C THR A 83 2.56 -0.11 -10.55
N ASP A 84 2.81 -1.41 -10.41
CA ASP A 84 2.07 -2.26 -9.49
C ASP A 84 2.31 -1.87 -8.03
N LEU A 85 1.30 -2.13 -7.20
CA LEU A 85 1.29 -1.76 -5.80
C LEU A 85 1.51 -3.01 -4.95
N TYR A 86 2.66 -3.07 -4.30
CA TYR A 86 3.06 -4.18 -3.46
C TYR A 86 2.85 -3.85 -1.98
N VAL A 87 2.56 -4.86 -1.16
CA VAL A 87 2.47 -4.75 0.29
C VAL A 87 3.38 -5.83 0.89
N PRO A 88 4.32 -5.49 1.78
CA PRO A 88 5.12 -6.47 2.49
C PRO A 88 4.22 -7.39 3.30
N THR A 89 4.23 -8.68 3.00
CA THR A 89 3.44 -9.69 3.73
C THR A 89 4.20 -10.36 4.88
N GLY A 90 5.40 -9.86 5.24
CA GLY A 90 6.33 -10.59 6.12
C GLY A 90 7.09 -9.82 7.20
N HIS A 91 6.91 -8.51 7.40
CA HIS A 91 7.65 -7.78 8.46
C HIS A 91 6.75 -7.56 9.69
N LYS A 92 6.99 -8.31 10.76
CA LYS A 92 6.67 -7.80 12.10
C LYS A 92 7.57 -6.58 12.33
N PRO A 93 7.06 -5.46 12.84
CA PRO A 93 7.93 -4.37 13.26
C PRO A 93 8.77 -4.90 14.41
N THR A 94 10.05 -5.16 14.17
CA THR A 94 11.04 -5.27 15.23
C THR A 94 11.11 -3.89 15.86
N LEU A 95 10.55 -3.76 17.07
CA LEU A 95 10.78 -2.60 17.91
C LEU A 95 12.30 -2.42 18.01
N LYS A 96 12.76 -1.20 17.74
CA LYS A 96 14.18 -0.84 17.82
C LYS A 96 14.68 -1.23 19.21
N GLU A 97 15.75 -2.02 19.26
CA GLU A 97 16.49 -2.29 20.49
C GLU A 97 16.96 -0.95 21.05
N GLU A 98 16.60 -0.70 22.30
CA GLU A 98 16.94 0.53 23.01
C GLU A 98 18.45 0.52 23.29
N ASP A 99 19.13 1.57 22.80
CA ASP A 99 20.48 1.95 23.21
C ASP A 99 20.49 2.11 24.74
N GLY A 100 21.06 1.11 25.43
CA GLY A 100 21.24 1.07 26.87
C GLY A 100 22.73 1.07 27.24
N GLY A 101 23.48 2.06 26.74
CA GLY A 101 24.85 2.31 27.19
C GLY A 101 24.85 2.89 28.62
N MET A 102 24.95 2.02 29.63
CA MET A 102 25.28 2.42 31.00
C MET A 102 26.78 2.26 31.22
N ASN A 103 27.52 3.37 31.11
CA ASN A 103 28.82 3.50 31.74
C ASN A 103 28.59 3.86 33.22
N GLU A 104 28.92 2.96 34.14
CA GLU A 104 29.09 3.33 35.54
C GLU A 104 30.51 3.07 36.03
N VAL A 105 30.97 4.10 36.73
CA VAL A 105 32.32 4.39 37.19
C VAL A 105 32.48 3.85 38.60
N GLY A 106 33.64 3.26 38.91
CA GLY A 106 34.22 3.30 40.26
C GLY A 106 34.00 2.06 41.13
N GLY A 107 35.05 1.26 41.28
CA GLY A 107 35.20 0.31 42.37
C GLY A 107 36.58 0.46 43.01
N ARG A 108 36.66 1.26 44.10
CA ARG A 108 37.69 1.15 45.13
C ARG A 108 37.27 0.04 46.09
N GLY A 109 38.20 -0.82 46.48
CA GLY A 109 38.06 -1.84 47.51
C GLY A 109 39.24 -2.79 47.46
#